data_AF-A0ABC9YWY6-F1
#
_entry.id   AF-A0ABC9YWY6-F1
#
_cell.length_a   1.000
_cell.length_b   1.000
_cell.length_c   1.000
_cell.angle_alpha   90.00
_cell.angle_beta   90.00
_cell.angle_gamma   90.00
#
_symmetry.space_group_name_H-M   'P 1'
#
loop_
_entity.id
_entity.type
_entity.pdbx_description
1 polymer ?
#
loop_
_entity_poly.entity_id
_entity_poly.type
_entity_poly.pdbx_seq_one_letter_code
_entity_poly.pdbx_strand_id
1 'polypeptide(L)'
;MPGRGLVKVDDLPIVEIRALRDVIDVVEDRLRRFEAAHGVVLSPRSEVYAAVIYAVIASARASGDYGAGSLARAPLLDEILTATDAQPWERAIYAVATGTPMSATGTSSTTTGTALTR
;
A
#
# COMPACT_ATOMS: atom_id res chain seq x y z
N MET A 1 -9.35 27.55 -25.99
CA MET A 1 -8.61 26.51 -25.24
C MET A 1 -8.71 26.86 -23.76
N PRO A 2 -9.50 26.15 -22.92
CA PRO A 2 -9.56 26.48 -21.50
C PRO A 2 -8.24 26.08 -20.83
N GLY A 3 -7.74 26.97 -19.98
CA GLY A 3 -6.46 26.86 -19.30
C GLY A 3 -6.37 25.60 -18.44
N ARG A 4 -5.28 24.87 -18.63
CA ARG A 4 -4.78 23.83 -17.73
C ARG A 4 -4.75 24.42 -16.31
N GLY A 5 -5.68 24.02 -15.46
CA GLY A 5 -5.81 24.52 -14.09
C GLY A 5 -4.52 24.28 -13.35
N LEU A 6 -3.76 25.34 -13.10
CA LEU A 6 -2.66 25.33 -12.15
C LEU A 6 -3.29 25.07 -10.79
N VAL A 7 -3.12 23.85 -10.26
CA VAL A 7 -3.35 23.59 -8.84
C VAL A 7 -2.55 24.64 -8.08
N LYS A 8 -3.24 25.50 -7.32
CA LYS A 8 -2.59 26.57 -6.58
C LYS A 8 -1.66 25.92 -5.56
N VAL A 9 -0.45 26.46 -5.38
CA VAL A 9 0.55 25.89 -4.47
C VAL A 9 -0.01 25.72 -3.04
N ASP A 10 -0.93 26.60 -2.65
CA ASP A 10 -1.64 26.57 -1.36
C ASP A 10 -2.68 25.44 -1.23
N ASP A 11 -3.13 24.85 -2.34
CA ASP A 11 -4.10 23.75 -2.37
C ASP A 11 -3.43 22.37 -2.30
N LEU A 12 -2.11 22.27 -2.56
CA LEU A 12 -1.40 21.00 -2.52
C LEU A 12 -1.49 20.28 -1.16
N PRO A 13 -1.35 20.96 0.00
CA PRO A 13 -1.56 20.31 1.29
C PRO A 13 -2.97 19.73 1.44
N ILE A 14 -4.00 20.40 0.89
CA ILE A 14 -5.38 19.93 0.95
C ILE A 14 -5.55 18.66 0.10
N VAL A 15 -4.94 18.64 -1.09
CA VAL A 15 -4.94 17.47 -1.99
C VAL A 15 -4.23 16.29 -1.32
N GLU A 16 -3.08 16.52 -0.70
CA GLU A 16 -2.32 15.48 0.02
C GLU A 16 -3.09 14.93 1.23
N ILE A 17 -3.74 15.79 2.01
CA ILE A 17 -4.60 15.37 3.11
C ILE A 17 -5.77 14.50 2.62
N ARG A 18 -6.37 14.86 1.48
CA ARG A 18 -7.45 14.05 0.87
C ARG A 18 -6.92 12.70 0.42
N ALA A 19 -5.79 12.67 -0.29
CA ALA A 19 -5.16 11.42 -0.72
C ALA A 19 -4.84 10.49 0.47
N LEU A 20 -4.31 11.03 1.56
CA LEU A 20 -4.05 10.23 2.77
C LEU A 20 -5.32 9.72 3.44
N ARG A 21 -6.41 10.50 3.43
CA ARG A 21 -7.72 10.02 3.91
C ARG A 21 -8.26 8.89 3.04
N ASP A 22 -8.20 9.04 1.72
CA ASP A 22 -8.66 8.00 0.79
C ASP A 22 -7.87 6.70 0.99
N VAL A 23 -6.56 6.78 1.24
CA VAL A 23 -5.73 5.62 1.61
C VAL A 23 -6.23 4.97 2.90
N ILE A 24 -6.48 5.75 3.95
CA ILE A 24 -6.99 5.22 5.22
C ILE A 24 -8.33 4.51 5.01
N ASP A 25 -9.25 5.12 4.27
CA ASP A 25 -10.57 4.56 4.02
C ASP A 25 -10.50 3.25 3.22
N VAL A 26 -9.67 3.19 2.17
CA VAL A 26 -9.45 1.95 1.40
C VAL A 26 -8.85 0.84 2.25
N VAL A 27 -7.88 1.17 3.11
CA VAL A 27 -7.26 0.21 4.02
C VAL A 27 -8.26 -0.29 5.06
N GLU A 28 -9.03 0.62 5.65
CA GLU A 28 -10.09 0.29 6.61
C GLU A 28 -11.11 -0.67 6.02
N ASP A 29 -11.59 -0.39 4.81
CA ASP A 29 -12.50 -1.25 4.07
C ASP A 29 -11.92 -2.65 3.85
N ARG A 30 -10.64 -2.74 3.48
CA ARG A 30 -9.96 -4.02 3.27
C ARG A 30 -9.81 -4.82 4.56
N LEU A 31 -9.40 -4.17 5.66
CA LEU A 31 -9.31 -4.82 6.96
C LEU A 31 -10.68 -5.36 7.41
N ARG A 32 -11.75 -4.60 7.19
CA ARG A 32 -13.12 -5.07 7.49
C ARG A 32 -13.53 -6.26 6.63
N ARG A 33 -13.22 -6.26 5.33
CA ARG A 33 -13.49 -7.42 4.45
C ARG A 33 -12.70 -8.65 4.90
N PHE A 34 -11.44 -8.46 5.30
CA PHE A 34 -10.60 -9.54 5.83
C PHE A 34 -11.17 -10.13 7.12
N GLU A 35 -11.58 -9.29 8.07
CA GLU A 35 -12.24 -9.73 9.30
C GLU A 35 -13.58 -10.43 9.03
N ALA A 36 -14.37 -9.91 8.08
CA ALA A 36 -15.63 -10.54 7.65
C ALA A 36 -15.39 -11.92 7.01
N ALA A 37 -14.23 -12.13 6.40
CA ALA A 37 -13.77 -13.42 5.87
C ALA A 37 -13.09 -14.31 6.93
N HIS A 38 -13.29 -14.02 8.23
CA HIS A 38 -12.70 -14.73 9.38
C HIS A 38 -11.19 -14.51 9.60
N GLY A 39 -10.61 -13.50 8.95
CA GLY A 39 -9.27 -13.01 9.27
C GLY A 39 -9.21 -12.34 10.64
N VAL A 40 -8.03 -12.31 11.26
CA VAL A 40 -7.80 -11.66 12.56
C VAL A 40 -6.73 -10.58 12.41
N VAL A 41 -7.10 -9.34 12.75
CA VAL A 41 -6.16 -8.22 12.86
C VAL A 41 -5.70 -8.14 14.32
N LEU A 42 -4.44 -8.45 14.56
CA LEU A 42 -3.80 -8.44 15.88
C LEU A 42 -3.26 -7.05 16.27
N SER A 43 -2.91 -6.24 15.28
CA SER A 43 -2.33 -4.92 15.51
C SER A 43 -3.40 -3.83 15.63
N PRO A 44 -3.19 -2.79 16.47
CA PRO A 44 -4.09 -1.65 16.54
C PRO A 44 -4.28 -0.98 15.17
N ARG A 45 -5.50 -0.55 14.85
CA ARG A 45 -5.81 0.14 13.58
C ARG A 45 -4.91 1.33 13.32
N SER A 46 -4.61 2.11 14.36
CA SER A 46 -3.69 3.26 14.28
C SER A 46 -2.28 2.88 13.83
N GLU A 47 -1.78 1.71 14.24
CA GLU A 47 -0.46 1.21 13.83
C GLU A 47 -0.47 0.80 12.35
N VAL A 48 -1.53 0.12 11.92
CA VAL A 48 -1.71 -0.26 10.51
C VAL A 48 -1.78 1.00 9.62
N TYR A 49 -2.57 2.01 10.00
CA TYR A 49 -2.65 3.25 9.23
C TYR A 49 -1.31 3.98 9.18
N ALA A 50 -0.60 4.07 10.30
CA ALA A 50 0.71 4.71 10.35
C ALA A 50 1.74 4.02 9.44
N ALA A 51 1.75 2.68 9.43
CA ALA A 51 2.63 1.90 8.57
C ALA A 51 2.35 2.15 7.08
N VAL A 52 1.07 2.18 6.68
CA VAL A 52 0.69 2.45 5.29
C VAL A 52 1.05 3.87 4.89
N ILE A 53 0.71 4.87 5.71
CA ILE A 53 1.04 6.28 5.43
C ILE A 53 2.55 6.43 5.26
N TYR A 54 3.34 5.81 6.14
CA TYR A 54 4.79 5.82 6.02
C TYR A 54 5.26 5.18 4.70
N ALA A 55 4.69 4.04 4.31
CA ALA A 55 5.03 3.38 3.05
C ALA A 55 4.72 4.26 1.83
N VAL A 56 3.58 4.96 1.81
CA VAL A 56 3.21 5.89 0.73
C VAL A 56 4.21 7.06 0.66
N ILE A 57 4.55 7.66 1.80
CA ILE A 57 5.55 8.74 1.86
C ILE A 57 6.93 8.23 1.40
N ALA A 58 7.33 7.03 1.82
CA ALA A 58 8.60 6.43 1.40
C ALA A 58 8.64 6.16 -0.10
N SER A 59 7.51 5.72 -0.68
CA SER A 59 7.35 5.52 -2.12
C SER A 59 7.51 6.83 -2.90
N ALA A 60 6.89 7.92 -2.43
CA ALA A 60 7.07 9.25 -3.03
C ALA A 60 8.55 9.68 -3.04
N ARG A 61 9.24 9.49 -1.91
CA ARG A 61 10.66 9.85 -1.76
C ARG A 61 11.58 9.00 -2.62
N ALA A 62 11.27 7.72 -2.81
CA ALA A 62 12.04 6.83 -3.68
C ALA A 62 12.01 7.29 -5.15
N SER A 63 10.92 7.94 -5.57
CA SER A 63 10.80 8.57 -6.90
C SER A 63 11.57 9.89 -7.02
N GLY A 64 12.24 10.34 -5.96
CA GLY A 64 12.95 11.62 -5.91
C GLY A 64 12.06 12.84 -5.68
N ASP A 65 10.78 12.64 -5.36
CA ASP A 65 9.84 13.72 -5.09
C ASP A 65 9.88 14.09 -3.60
N TYR A 66 10.22 15.35 -3.34
CA TYR A 66 10.27 15.93 -2.00
C TYR A 66 9.41 17.20 -1.95
N GLY A 67 8.70 17.42 -0.84
CA GLY A 67 7.90 18.61 -0.60
C GLY A 67 6.41 18.45 -0.90
N ALA A 68 5.68 19.57 -0.89
CA ALA A 68 4.25 19.60 -1.15
C ALA A 68 3.94 19.10 -2.56
N GLY A 69 3.03 18.13 -2.65
CA GLY A 69 2.65 17.46 -3.90
C GLY A 69 3.39 16.18 -4.20
N SER A 70 4.35 15.79 -3.36
CA SER A 70 5.12 14.55 -3.53
C SER A 70 4.22 13.31 -3.51
N LEU A 71 3.13 13.34 -2.73
CA LEU A 71 2.21 12.20 -2.68
C LEU A 71 1.45 11.98 -3.99
N ALA A 72 1.19 13.04 -4.77
CA ALA A 72 0.50 12.92 -6.06
C ALA A 72 1.34 12.17 -7.12
N ARG A 73 2.62 11.90 -6.82
CA ARG A 73 3.54 11.14 -7.67
C ARG A 73 3.99 9.84 -7.02
N ALA A 74 3.42 9.47 -5.87
CA ALA A 74 3.78 8.24 -5.17
C ALA A 74 3.19 7.03 -5.92
N PRO A 75 4.01 6.15 -6.52
CA PRO A 75 3.48 4.98 -7.23
C PRO A 75 2.59 4.09 -6.35
N LEU A 76 2.93 3.98 -5.06
CA LEU A 76 2.15 3.19 -4.11
C LEU A 76 0.78 3.81 -3.81
N LEU A 77 0.63 5.14 -3.90
CA LEU A 77 -0.67 5.79 -3.74
C LEU A 77 -1.62 5.35 -4.86
N ASP A 78 -1.14 5.42 -6.10
CA ASP A 78 -1.91 4.98 -7.26
C ASP A 78 -2.28 3.50 -7.15
N GLU A 79 -1.34 2.64 -6.73
CA GLU A 79 -1.61 1.22 -6.52
C GLU A 79 -2.66 0.96 -5.42
N ILE A 80 -2.66 1.72 -4.32
CA ILE A 80 -3.65 1.56 -3.25
C ILE A 80 -5.03 1.98 -3.74
N LEU A 81 -5.12 3.13 -4.42
CA LEU A 81 -6.39 3.71 -4.86
C LEU A 81 -7.00 3.01 -6.07
N THR A 82 -6.19 2.37 -6.91
CA THR A 82 -6.66 1.68 -8.12
C THR A 82 -6.83 0.18 -7.96
N ALA A 83 -6.24 -0.45 -6.93
CA ALA A 83 -6.21 -1.89 -6.83
C ALA A 83 -7.59 -2.51 -6.57
N THR A 84 -8.07 -3.22 -7.59
CA THR A 84 -9.23 -4.11 -7.55
C THR A 84 -8.90 -5.52 -7.03
N ASP A 85 -7.61 -5.92 -7.05
CA ASP A 85 -7.11 -7.26 -6.67
C ASP A 85 -5.99 -7.21 -5.62
N ALA A 86 -5.65 -8.39 -5.07
CA ALA A 86 -4.71 -8.53 -3.97
C ALA A 86 -3.25 -8.28 -4.36
N GLN A 87 -2.78 -7.06 -4.11
CA GLN A 87 -1.49 -6.53 -4.55
C GLN A 87 -0.39 -6.71 -3.49
N PRO A 88 0.91 -6.65 -3.86
CA PRO A 88 2.05 -6.85 -2.96
C PRO A 88 2.03 -5.98 -1.70
N TRP A 89 1.47 -4.77 -1.79
CA TRP A 89 1.33 -3.86 -0.64
C TRP A 89 0.33 -4.37 0.40
N GLU A 90 -0.68 -5.13 -0.02
CA GLU A 90 -1.66 -5.72 0.88
C GLU A 90 -1.02 -6.79 1.77
N ARG A 91 -0.05 -7.54 1.26
CA ARG A 91 0.74 -8.48 2.07
C ARG A 91 1.55 -7.78 3.15
N ALA A 92 2.08 -6.59 2.88
CA ALA A 92 2.80 -5.81 3.88
C ALA A 92 1.85 -5.27 4.96
N ILE A 93 0.65 -4.86 4.57
CA ILE A 93 -0.42 -4.48 5.51
C ILE A 93 -0.82 -5.67 6.36
N TYR A 94 -1.07 -6.82 5.75
CA TYR A 94 -1.44 -8.02 6.49
C TYR A 94 -0.32 -8.46 7.42
N ALA A 95 0.94 -8.43 6.99
CA ALA A 95 2.07 -8.73 7.86
C ALA A 95 2.10 -7.85 9.12
N VAL A 96 1.88 -6.54 8.96
CA VAL A 96 1.75 -5.61 10.09
C VAL A 96 0.50 -5.92 10.90
N ALA A 97 -0.64 -6.14 10.26
CA ALA A 97 -1.92 -6.40 10.90
C ALA A 97 -1.95 -7.71 11.70
N THR A 98 -1.28 -8.76 11.24
CA THR A 98 -1.25 -10.10 11.84
C THR A 98 0.02 -10.35 12.66
N GLY A 99 0.86 -9.33 12.88
CA GLY A 99 2.14 -9.46 13.59
C GLY A 99 3.10 -10.48 12.96
N THR A 100 2.90 -10.81 11.67
CA THR A 100 3.69 -11.81 10.97
C THR A 100 4.91 -11.13 10.36
N PRO A 101 6.14 -11.57 10.67
CA PRO A 101 7.32 -11.04 10.00
C PRO A 101 7.22 -11.32 8.50
N MET A 102 7.54 -10.32 7.68
CA MET A 102 7.55 -10.41 6.21
C MET A 102 8.61 -11.42 5.77
N SER A 103 8.29 -12.71 5.80
CA SER A 103 9.11 -13.75 5.19
C SER A 103 9.01 -13.56 3.69
N ALA A 104 10.12 -13.13 3.07
CA ALA A 104 10.33 -13.20 1.65
C ALA A 104 10.11 -14.66 1.21
N THR A 105 8.90 -14.99 0.75
CA THR A 105 8.62 -16.31 0.21
C THR A 105 9.41 -16.43 -1.07
N GLY A 106 10.46 -17.25 -1.00
CA GLY A 106 11.32 -17.60 -2.11
C GLY A 106 10.49 -18.07 -3.30
N THR A 107 10.95 -17.69 -4.47
CA THR A 107 10.63 -18.32 -5.75
C THR A 107 10.76 -19.83 -5.64
N SER A 108 9.65 -20.53 -5.45
CA SER A 108 9.58 -21.97 -5.71
C SER A 108 9.43 -22.16 -7.21
N SER A 109 10.57 -22.17 -7.91
CA SER A 109 10.66 -22.71 -9.26
C SER A 109 10.49 -24.23 -9.20
N THR A 110 9.34 -24.65 -9.70
CA THR A 110 8.96 -25.91 -10.32
C THR A 110 10.11 -26.88 -10.68
N THR A 111 9.98 -28.10 -10.15
CA THR A 111 10.20 -29.41 -10.80
C THR A 111 11.50 -29.66 -11.56
N THR A 112 12.29 -30.61 -11.05
CA THR A 112 12.71 -31.79 -11.84
C THR A 112 12.95 -32.93 -10.88
N GLY A 113 11.99 -33.86 -10.83
CA GLY A 113 12.24 -35.19 -10.29
C GLY A 113 13.11 -35.96 -11.28
N THR A 114 14.13 -36.64 -10.80
CA THR A 114 14.50 -37.97 -11.30
C THR A 114 15.22 -38.68 -10.16
N ALA A 115 14.50 -39.58 -9.51
CA ALA A 115 15.07 -40.53 -8.59
C ALA A 115 15.58 -41.76 -9.37
N LEU A 116 16.74 -42.23 -8.95
CA LEU A 116 17.07 -43.64 -8.73
C LEU A 116 17.33 -44.57 -9.93
N THR A 117 18.63 -44.84 -10.14
CA THR A 117 19.26 -46.17 -10.06
C THR A 117 18.47 -47.39 -10.56
N ARG A 118 18.89 -47.95 -11.70
CA ARG A 118 19.30 -49.35 -11.84
C ARG A 118 20.13 -49.58 -13.10
#